data_AF-X8DLH6-F1
#
_entry.id   AF-X8DLH6-F1
#
_cell.length_a   1.000
_cell.length_b   1.000
_cell.length_c   1.000
_cell.angle_alpha   90.00
_cell.angle_beta   90.00
_cell.angle_gamma   90.00
#
_symmetry.space_group_name_H-M   'P 1'
#
loop_
_entity.id
_entity.type
_entity.pdbx_description
1 polymer ?
#
loop_
_entity_poly.entity_id
_entity_poly.type
_entity_poly.pdbx_seq_one_letter_code
_entity_poly.pdbx_strand_id
1 'polypeptide(L)'
;MIADWPDRYLRAQAEQGEIDSRTVVCVLTHDPKFDVPVLQVALRLPQLAYVGAMGSRRTHDDRLNRLREAGLTDAELRRLASPIGLDLGARTPRRPRCRLLRKSLRAAGVAAVVR
;
A
#
# COMPACT_ATOMS: atom_id res chain seq x y z
N MET A 1 -9.27 16.44 -16.59
CA MET A 1 -9.12 15.56 -15.41
C MET A 1 -7.70 15.02 -15.41
N ILE A 2 -6.83 15.50 -14.52
CA ILE A 2 -5.47 14.97 -14.39
C ILE A 2 -5.54 13.90 -13.30
N ALA A 3 -5.31 12.64 -13.67
CA ALA A 3 -5.09 11.59 -12.69
C ALA A 3 -3.73 11.86 -12.04
N ASP A 4 -3.71 12.21 -10.75
CA ASP A 4 -2.46 12.42 -10.04
C ASP A 4 -1.79 11.06 -9.74
N TRP A 5 -0.48 11.10 -9.50
CA TRP A 5 0.29 9.90 -9.17
C TRP A 5 -0.04 9.41 -7.75
N PRO A 6 -0.12 8.08 -7.50
CA PRO A 6 -0.58 7.55 -6.22
C PRO A 6 0.24 8.01 -5.00
N ASP A 7 1.54 8.17 -5.14
CA ASP A 7 2.43 8.68 -4.10
C ASP A 7 2.16 10.16 -3.77
N ARG A 8 1.90 10.98 -4.79
CA ARG A 8 1.56 12.40 -4.63
C ARG A 8 0.22 12.58 -3.95
N TYR A 9 -0.77 11.80 -4.39
CA TYR A 9 -2.09 11.78 -3.77
C TYR A 9 -2.00 11.39 -2.29
N LEU A 10 -1.30 10.30 -1.98
CA LEU A 10 -1.15 9.84 -0.59
C LEU A 10 -0.43 10.88 0.28
N ARG A 11 0.61 11.53 -0.23
CA ARG A 11 1.31 12.62 0.47
C ARG A 11 0.38 13.80 0.73
N ALA A 12 -0.39 14.23 -0.27
CA ALA A 12 -1.33 15.33 -0.11
C ALA A 12 -2.41 15.02 0.95
N GLN A 13 -2.91 13.78 1.01
CA GLN A 13 -3.84 13.37 2.08
C GLN A 13 -3.18 13.39 3.47
N ALA A 14 -1.92 12.98 3.56
CA ALA A 14 -1.17 13.06 4.81
C ALA A 14 -0.98 14.51 5.29
N GLU A 15 -0.60 15.40 4.37
CA GLU A 15 -0.39 16.83 4.64
C GLU A 15 -1.68 17.55 5.04
N GLN A 16 -2.82 17.12 4.49
CA GLN A 16 -4.15 17.64 4.86
C GLN A 16 -4.69 17.06 6.18
N GLY A 17 -3.97 16.14 6.83
CA GLY A 17 -4.45 15.48 8.06
C GLY A 17 -5.61 14.52 7.83
N GLU A 18 -5.83 14.09 6.58
CA GLU A 18 -6.91 13.16 6.20
C GLU A 18 -6.55 11.70 6.45
N ILE A 19 -5.32 11.44 6.90
CA ILE A 19 -4.83 10.11 7.29
C ILE A 19 -4.80 10.00 8.81
N ASP A 20 -5.42 8.93 9.31
CA ASP A 20 -5.50 8.61 10.73
C ASP A 20 -5.15 7.14 11.02
N SER A 21 -5.18 6.77 12.31
CA SER A 21 -4.88 5.42 12.82
C SER A 21 -5.83 4.31 12.38
N ARG A 22 -6.87 4.63 11.60
CA ARG A 22 -7.79 3.65 10.98
C ARG A 22 -7.51 3.51 9.49
N THR A 23 -6.67 4.37 8.94
CA THR A 23 -6.39 4.40 7.50
C THR A 23 -5.54 3.20 7.07
N VAL A 24 -6.04 2.51 6.05
CA VAL A 24 -5.49 1.29 5.45
C VAL A 24 -5.10 1.60 4.00
N VAL A 25 -3.88 1.21 3.60
CA VAL A 25 -3.39 1.33 2.22
C VAL A 25 -3.18 -0.05 1.61
N CYS A 26 -3.83 -0.30 0.48
CA CYS A 26 -3.68 -1.52 -0.30
C CYS A 26 -3.21 -1.20 -1.73
N VAL A 27 -2.00 -1.62 -2.09
CA VAL A 27 -1.45 -1.47 -3.43
C VAL A 27 -1.82 -2.71 -4.26
N LEU A 28 -2.69 -2.50 -5.25
CA LEU A 28 -3.23 -3.58 -6.09
C LEU A 28 -2.63 -3.58 -7.50
N THR A 29 -1.55 -2.82 -7.70
CA THR A 29 -0.73 -2.82 -8.91
C THR A 29 0.56 -3.62 -8.69
N HIS A 30 1.08 -4.16 -9.79
CA HIS A 30 2.38 -4.82 -9.88
C HIS A 30 3.39 -4.02 -10.72
N ASP A 31 3.00 -2.83 -11.19
CA ASP A 31 3.87 -1.96 -11.97
C ASP A 31 4.85 -1.21 -11.04
N PRO A 32 6.17 -1.44 -11.17
CA PRO A 32 7.22 -0.84 -10.35
C PRO A 32 7.20 0.69 -10.33
N LYS A 33 6.71 1.27 -11.43
CA LYS A 33 6.61 2.71 -11.64
C LYS A 33 5.66 3.36 -10.64
N PHE A 34 4.64 2.63 -10.19
CA PHE A 34 3.62 3.13 -9.28
C PHE A 34 3.73 2.54 -7.88
N ASP A 35 4.11 1.27 -7.77
CA ASP A 35 4.10 0.58 -6.48
C ASP A 35 5.26 1.02 -5.55
N VAL A 36 6.46 1.25 -6.08
CA VAL A 36 7.62 1.66 -5.28
C VAL A 36 7.36 3.05 -4.69
N PRO A 37 7.04 4.09 -5.48
CA PRO A 37 6.85 5.43 -4.92
C PRO A 37 5.74 5.49 -3.85
N VAL A 38 4.60 4.82 -4.09
CA VAL A 38 3.49 4.86 -3.13
C VAL A 38 3.81 4.09 -1.85
N LEU A 39 4.54 2.98 -1.93
CA LEU A 39 4.97 2.21 -0.76
C LEU A 39 6.05 2.93 0.04
N GLN A 40 6.96 3.67 -0.61
CA GLN A 40 7.93 4.52 0.10
C GLN A 40 7.21 5.56 0.98
N VAL A 41 6.15 6.19 0.45
CA VAL A 41 5.34 7.14 1.22
C VAL A 41 4.56 6.41 2.31
N ALA A 42 3.82 5.35 1.97
CA ALA A 42 2.96 4.65 2.91
C ALA A 42 3.74 4.07 4.11
N LEU A 43 4.88 3.41 3.89
CA LEU A 43 5.63 2.77 4.97
C LEU A 43 6.30 3.75 5.92
N ARG A 44 6.48 5.01 5.48
CA ARG A 44 7.01 6.12 6.29
C ARG A 44 5.93 6.90 7.03
N LEU A 45 4.65 6.65 6.76
CA LEU A 45 3.54 7.26 7.49
C LEU A 45 3.21 6.42 8.73
N PRO A 46 3.61 6.85 9.95
CA PRO A 46 3.37 6.05 11.14
C PRO A 46 1.90 5.90 11.48
N GLN A 47 1.04 6.83 11.03
CA GLN A 47 -0.38 6.84 11.32
C GLN A 47 -1.13 5.71 10.61
N LEU A 48 -0.60 5.12 9.54
CA LEU A 48 -1.31 4.07 8.82
C LEU A 48 -1.47 2.81 9.66
N ALA A 49 -2.71 2.35 9.77
CA ALA A 49 -3.08 1.12 10.47
C ALA A 49 -2.54 -0.12 9.75
N TYR A 50 -2.47 -0.06 8.42
CA TYR A 50 -2.09 -1.18 7.58
C TYR A 50 -1.56 -0.70 6.23
N VAL A 51 -0.49 -1.32 5.77
CA VAL A 51 0.03 -1.15 4.41
C VAL A 51 0.24 -2.55 3.83
N GLY A 52 -0.33 -2.82 2.67
CA GLY A 52 -0.02 -4.06 2.00
C GLY A 52 -0.09 -3.99 0.49
N ALA A 53 0.47 -5.01 -0.14
CA ALA A 53 0.59 -5.10 -1.58
C ALA A 53 0.23 -6.49 -2.11
N MET A 54 -0.60 -6.52 -3.16
CA MET A 54 -0.95 -7.75 -3.87
C MET A 54 0.23 -8.23 -4.72
N GLY A 55 0.32 -9.54 -4.96
CA GLY A 55 1.29 -10.12 -5.88
C GLY A 55 1.48 -11.62 -5.68
N SER A 56 2.30 -12.23 -6.53
CA SER A 56 2.85 -13.57 -6.27
C SER A 56 4.00 -13.49 -5.26
N ARG A 57 4.50 -14.64 -4.74
CA ARG A 57 5.72 -14.66 -3.91
C ARG A 57 6.92 -14.06 -4.65
N ARG A 58 7.10 -14.41 -5.92
CA ARG A 58 8.16 -13.85 -6.78
C ARG A 58 8.05 -12.33 -6.91
N THR A 59 6.84 -11.81 -7.12
CA THR A 59 6.59 -10.36 -7.20
C THR A 59 6.85 -9.67 -5.86
N HIS A 60 6.55 -10.34 -4.75
CA HIS A 60 6.85 -9.84 -3.42
C HIS A 60 8.36 -9.69 -3.19
N ASP A 61 9.14 -10.72 -3.50
CA ASP A 61 10.60 -10.69 -3.30
C ASP A 61 11.26 -9.61 -4.15
N ASP A 62 10.88 -9.51 -5.43
CA ASP A 62 11.32 -8.47 -6.36
C ASP A 62 10.96 -7.05 -5.86
N ARG A 63 9.74 -6.88 -5.33
CA ARG A 63 9.29 -5.62 -4.72
C ARG A 63 10.11 -5.26 -3.49
N LEU A 64 10.40 -6.22 -2.60
CA LEU A 64 11.23 -5.96 -1.41
C LEU A 64 12.64 -5.51 -1.80
N ASN A 65 13.24 -6.13 -2.82
CA ASN A 65 14.56 -5.72 -3.32
C ASN A 65 14.54 -4.27 -3.83
N ARG A 66 13.56 -3.93 -4.68
CA ARG A 66 13.41 -2.55 -5.16
C ARG A 66 13.17 -1.54 -4.05
N LEU A 67 12.40 -1.90 -3.02
CA LEU A 67 12.15 -1.00 -1.90
C LEU A 67 13.41 -0.78 -1.05
N ARG A 68 14.25 -1.82 -0.87
CA ARG A 68 15.57 -1.69 -0.23
C ARG A 68 16.49 -0.79 -1.04
N GLU A 69 16.56 -1.00 -2.36
CA GLU A 69 17.33 -0.14 -3.27
C GLU A 69 16.83 1.31 -3.23
N ALA A 70 15.53 1.51 -3.04
CA ALA A 70 14.91 2.81 -2.87
C ALA A 70 15.08 3.40 -1.45
N GLY A 71 15.91 2.78 -0.60
CA GLY A 71 16.33 3.30 0.69
C GLY A 71 15.37 3.02 1.86
N LEU A 72 14.50 2.00 1.76
CA LEU A 72 13.72 1.54 2.91
C LEU A 72 14.54 0.60 3.78
N THR A 73 14.42 0.82 5.08
CA THR A 73 15.00 -0.02 6.12
C THR A 73 14.18 -1.29 6.32
N ASP A 74 14.80 -2.35 6.84
CA ASP A 74 14.07 -3.57 7.19
C ASP A 74 12.98 -3.31 8.25
N ALA A 75 13.10 -2.26 9.07
CA ALA A 75 12.08 -1.87 10.02
C ALA A 75 10.81 -1.32 9.34
N GLU A 76 10.97 -0.49 8.31
CA GLU A 76 9.86 -0.01 7.49
C GLU A 76 9.25 -1.16 6.68
N LEU A 77 10.08 -2.03 6.09
CA LEU A 77 9.62 -3.17 5.30
C LEU A 77 8.83 -4.20 6.12
N ARG A 78 9.14 -4.38 7.41
CA ARG A 78 8.36 -5.26 8.31
C ARG A 78 6.89 -4.84 8.45
N ARG A 79 6.54 -3.59 8.13
CA ARG A 79 5.14 -3.11 8.15
C ARG A 79 4.38 -3.50 6.87
N LEU A 80 5.07 -3.91 5.82
CA LEU A 80 4.45 -4.27 4.55
C LEU A 80 3.84 -5.67 4.63
N ALA A 81 2.51 -5.74 4.60
CA ALA A 81 1.79 -7.00 4.43
C ALA A 81 1.74 -7.38 2.95
N SER A 82 2.63 -8.25 2.51
CA SER A 82 2.69 -8.71 1.12
C SER A 82 3.18 -10.15 1.07
N PRO A 83 2.66 -10.99 0.16
CA PRO A 83 1.56 -10.71 -0.76
C PRO A 83 0.18 -10.73 -0.09
N ILE A 84 -0.60 -9.64 -0.20
CA ILE A 84 -2.01 -9.67 0.18
C ILE A 84 -2.73 -10.62 -0.78
N GLY A 85 -3.40 -11.63 -0.25
CA GLY A 85 -4.33 -12.47 -1.02
C GLY A 85 -3.85 -13.87 -1.33
N LEU A 86 -2.57 -14.19 -1.15
CA LEU A 86 -2.07 -15.57 -1.26
C LEU A 86 -2.62 -16.50 -0.16
N ASP A 87 -3.07 -15.92 0.97
CA ASP A 87 -3.77 -16.61 2.06
C ASP A 87 -5.31 -16.53 1.96
N LEU A 88 -5.90 -16.09 0.84
CA LEU A 88 -7.37 -16.14 0.68
C LEU A 88 -7.93 -17.58 0.52
N GLY A 89 -7.06 -18.60 0.59
CA GLY A 89 -7.43 -20.01 0.73
C GLY A 89 -6.93 -20.69 2.02
N ALA A 90 -6.21 -20.00 2.91
CA ALA A 90 -5.66 -20.57 4.15
C ALA A 90 -6.16 -19.79 5.37
N ARG A 91 -6.82 -20.49 6.27
CA ARG A 91 -7.43 -19.92 7.49
C ARG A 91 -6.36 -19.38 8.44
N THR A 92 -6.22 -18.06 8.52
CA THR A 92 -5.52 -17.39 9.63
C THR A 92 -6.35 -16.16 10.06
N PRO A 93 -6.85 -16.10 11.31
CA PRO A 93 -7.72 -15.03 11.76
C PRO A 93 -6.87 -13.84 12.23
N ARG A 94 -6.29 -13.11 11.30
CA ARG A 94 -5.75 -11.77 11.57
C ARG A 94 -5.92 -10.87 10.35
N ARG A 95 -7.17 -10.63 9.98
CA ARG A 95 -7.54 -9.78 8.83
C ARG A 95 -8.60 -8.76 9.23
N PRO A 96 -8.40 -7.45 8.98
CA PRO A 96 -9.54 -6.63 8.62
C PRO A 96 -10.09 -7.16 7.29
N ARG A 97 -11.37 -7.54 7.28
CA ARG A 97 -12.10 -7.80 6.04
C ARG A 97 -12.28 -6.44 5.37
N CYS A 98 -11.46 -6.11 4.37
CA CYS A 98 -11.69 -4.94 3.51
C CYS A 98 -13.01 -5.14 2.73
N ARG A 99 -14.15 -4.85 3.38
CA ARG A 99 -15.48 -4.85 2.79
C ARG A 99 -16.02 -3.43 2.84
N LEU A 100 -15.43 -2.53 2.05
CA LEU A 100 -16.06 -1.33 1.52
C LEU A 100 -15.05 -0.59 0.63
N LEU A 101 -15.25 -0.61 -0.68
CA LEU A 101 -14.58 0.33 -1.59
C LEU A 101 -15.67 1.18 -2.25
N ARG A 102 -16.12 2.23 -1.54
CA ARG A 102 -17.00 3.26 -2.12
C ARG A 102 -16.59 4.66 -1.68
N LYS A 103 -15.30 4.96 -1.85
CA LYS A 103 -14.84 6.32 -2.14
C LYS A 103 -13.76 6.22 -3.20
N SER A 104 -14.05 6.80 -4.36
CA SER A 104 -13.40 6.59 -5.64
C SER A 104 -11.91 6.93 -5.62
N LEU A 105 -11.07 5.96 -5.98
CA LEU A 105 -9.71 6.21 -6.46
C LEU A 105 -9.71 6.07 -7.97
N ARG A 106 -9.96 7.19 -8.65
CA ARG A 106 -9.52 7.40 -10.04
C ARG A 106 -8.15 8.07 -10.00
N ALA A 107 -7.16 7.38 -9.45
CA ALA A 107 -5.76 7.62 -9.74
C ALA A 107 -5.27 6.40 -10.52
N ALA A 108 -4.65 6.63 -11.68
CA ALA A 108 -4.18 5.55 -12.53
C ALA A 108 -3.25 4.61 -11.72
N GLY A 109 -3.62 3.34 -11.55
CA GLY A 109 -2.78 2.34 -10.89
C GLY A 109 -3.03 2.07 -9.40
N VAL A 110 -4.29 2.03 -8.96
CA VAL A 110 -4.84 1.25 -7.82
C VAL A 110 -4.00 1.15 -6.52
N ALA A 111 -3.92 2.25 -5.77
CA ALA A 111 -3.68 2.22 -4.33
C ALA A 111 -5.00 2.56 -3.60
N ALA A 112 -5.61 1.60 -2.91
CA ALA A 112 -6.83 1.79 -2.12
C ALA A 112 -6.51 2.36 -0.74
N VAL A 113 -6.97 3.57 -0.44
CA VAL A 113 -6.94 4.18 0.89
C VAL A 113 -8.34 4.02 1.50
N VAL A 114 -8.46 3.26 2.59
CA VAL A 114 -9.71 3.00 3.30
C VAL A 114 -9.57 3.52 4.73
N ARG A 115 -10.50 4.37 5.20
CA ARG A 115 -10.56 4.82 6.60
C ARG A 115 -11.47 3.91 7.43
#